data_AF-A0A933IBL5-F1
#
_entry.id   AF-A0A933IBL5-F1
#
_cell.length_a   1.000
_cell.length_b   1.000
_cell.length_c   1.000
_cell.angle_alpha   90.00
_cell.angle_beta   90.00
_cell.angle_gamma   90.00
#
_symmetry.space_group_name_H-M   'P 1'
#
loop_
_entity.id
_entity.type
_entity.pdbx_description
1 polymer ?
#
loop_
_entity_poly.entity_id
_entity_poly.type
_entity_poly.pdbx_seq_one_letter_code
_entity_poly.pdbx_strand_id
1 'polypeptide(L)'
;MRKKLSSTVDYKDCGINLVKGGTGNKAKVAKWGLDPVSLQKALDAFNNADATQEKAKAAAQQSTVDFVAAKKGLATEIAKWVSTLETNYGKTGEKLGEFGIAPRMLRPHKGPRVKK
;
A
#
# COMPACT_ATOMS: atom_id res chain seq x y z
N MET A 1 -16.73 -34.13 -3.02
CA MET A 1 -16.91 -32.79 -3.64
C MET A 1 -15.57 -32.31 -4.18
N ARG A 2 -15.48 -31.85 -5.43
CA ARG A 2 -14.23 -31.23 -5.93
C ARG A 2 -14.09 -29.85 -5.27
N LYS A 3 -12.98 -29.60 -4.58
CA LYS A 3 -12.70 -28.31 -3.95
C LYS A 3 -12.55 -27.27 -5.06
N LYS A 4 -13.33 -26.18 -5.02
CA LYS A 4 -13.20 -25.08 -5.97
C LYS A 4 -11.92 -24.33 -5.63
N LEU A 5 -11.02 -24.17 -6.61
CA LEU A 5 -9.79 -23.40 -6.43
C LEU A 5 -10.16 -21.92 -6.33
N SER A 6 -9.85 -21.29 -5.20
CA SER A 6 -10.29 -19.92 -4.90
C SER A 6 -9.16 -18.96 -4.54
N SER A 7 -7.98 -19.47 -4.21
CA SER A 7 -6.82 -18.69 -3.81
C SER A 7 -5.56 -19.10 -4.57
N THR A 8 -4.58 -18.20 -4.64
CA THR A 8 -3.26 -18.44 -5.24
C THR A 8 -2.58 -19.70 -4.67
N VAL A 9 -2.76 -19.92 -3.36
CA VAL A 9 -2.27 -21.12 -2.65
C VAL A 9 -2.98 -22.38 -3.14
N ASP A 10 -4.31 -22.36 -3.31
CA ASP A 10 -5.06 -23.51 -3.83
C ASP A 10 -4.56 -23.92 -5.23
N TYR A 11 -4.32 -22.94 -6.12
CA TYR A 11 -3.83 -23.20 -7.48
C TYR A 11 -2.40 -23.77 -7.47
N LYS A 12 -1.51 -23.24 -6.62
CA LYS A 12 -0.14 -23.72 -6.46
C LYS A 12 -0.10 -25.16 -5.96
N ASP A 13 -0.84 -25.46 -4.90
CA ASP A 13 -0.89 -26.81 -4.31
C ASP A 13 -1.50 -27.82 -5.27
N CYS A 14 -2.52 -27.41 -6.04
CA CYS A 14 -3.10 -28.24 -7.09
C CYS A 14 -2.08 -28.57 -8.18
N GLY A 15 -1.34 -27.56 -8.68
CA GLY A 15 -0.29 -27.74 -9.69
C GLY A 15 0.83 -28.69 -9.23
N ILE A 16 1.32 -28.52 -8.00
CA ILE A 16 2.36 -29.40 -7.42
C ILE A 16 1.89 -30.85 -7.37
N ASN A 17 0.66 -31.09 -6.90
CA ASN A 17 0.11 -32.43 -6.78
C ASN A 17 -0.11 -33.08 -8.15
N LEU A 18 -0.51 -32.31 -9.16
CA LEU A 18 -0.68 -32.79 -10.53
C LEU A 18 0.65 -33.15 -11.18
N VAL A 19 1.71 -32.35 -11.00
CA VAL A 19 3.05 -32.70 -11.48
C VAL A 19 3.52 -34.00 -10.83
N LYS A 20 3.41 -34.10 -9.50
CA LYS A 20 3.85 -35.28 -8.73
C LYS A 20 3.12 -36.56 -9.18
N GLY A 21 1.80 -36.48 -9.36
CA GLY A 21 1.00 -37.59 -9.87
C GLY A 21 1.32 -37.94 -11.33
N GLY A 22 1.55 -36.93 -12.17
CA GLY A 22 1.96 -37.09 -13.57
C GLY A 22 3.33 -37.74 -13.73
N THR A 23 4.29 -37.40 -12.86
CA THR A 23 5.62 -38.03 -12.84
C THR A 23 5.59 -39.49 -12.39
N GLY A 24 4.69 -39.85 -11.48
CA GLY A 24 4.54 -41.23 -11.00
C GLY A 24 3.88 -42.18 -12.02
N ASN A 25 3.15 -41.65 -13.00
CA ASN A 25 2.38 -42.42 -13.99
C ASN A 25 2.61 -41.98 -15.45
N LYS A 26 3.82 -41.49 -15.77
CA LYS A 26 4.17 -40.87 -17.07
C LYS A 26 3.63 -41.61 -18.30
N ALA A 27 3.75 -42.94 -18.33
CA ALA A 27 3.30 -43.76 -19.47
C ALA A 27 1.78 -43.74 -19.69
N LYS A 28 0.96 -43.62 -18.63
CA LYS A 28 -0.50 -43.53 -18.75
C LYS A 28 -0.94 -42.10 -19.09
N VAL A 29 -0.27 -41.12 -18.52
CA VAL A 29 -0.60 -39.69 -18.66
C VAL A 29 -0.21 -39.17 -20.06
N ALA A 30 0.89 -39.68 -20.63
CA ALA A 30 1.28 -39.41 -22.01
C ALA A 30 0.26 -39.91 -23.05
N LYS A 31 -0.43 -41.03 -22.79
CA LYS A 31 -1.53 -41.53 -23.65
C LYS A 31 -2.73 -40.59 -23.72
N TRP A 32 -2.84 -39.67 -22.76
CA TRP A 32 -3.89 -38.65 -22.71
C TRP A 32 -3.39 -37.28 -23.19
N GLY A 33 -2.19 -37.21 -23.78
CA GLY A 33 -1.60 -35.96 -24.27
C GLY A 33 -1.17 -34.99 -23.17
N LEU A 34 -1.10 -35.46 -21.92
CA LEU A 34 -0.71 -34.63 -20.77
C LEU A 34 0.79 -34.79 -20.52
N ASP A 35 1.54 -33.70 -20.67
CA ASP A 35 2.98 -33.65 -20.45
C ASP A 35 3.33 -33.01 -19.10
N PRO A 36 3.90 -33.78 -18.14
CA PRO A 36 4.33 -33.25 -16.85
C PRO A 36 5.39 -32.14 -16.95
N VAL A 37 6.22 -32.13 -18.02
CA VAL A 37 7.25 -31.11 -18.20
C VAL A 37 6.61 -29.76 -18.52
N SER A 38 5.63 -29.74 -19.41
CA SER A 38 4.85 -28.54 -19.74
C SER A 38 4.09 -28.00 -18.51
N LEU A 39 3.55 -28.89 -17.69
CA LEU A 39 2.89 -28.49 -16.44
C LEU A 39 3.87 -27.91 -15.41
N GLN A 40 5.06 -28.48 -15.27
CA GLN A 40 6.10 -27.94 -14.41
C GLN A 40 6.53 -26.52 -14.86
N LYS A 41 6.74 -26.31 -16.17
CA LYS A 41 7.05 -24.98 -16.70
C LYS A 41 5.97 -23.94 -16.38
N ALA A 42 4.70 -24.32 -16.48
CA ALA A 42 3.59 -23.43 -16.14
C ALA A 42 3.56 -23.10 -14.64
N LEU A 43 3.86 -24.09 -13.78
CA LEU A 43 3.95 -23.90 -12.32
C LEU A 43 5.12 -22.97 -11.95
N ASP A 44 6.26 -23.12 -12.61
CA ASP A 44 7.42 -22.24 -12.39
C ASP A 44 7.12 -20.80 -12.82
N ALA A 45 6.47 -20.62 -13.97
CA ALA A 45 6.02 -19.30 -14.43
C ALA A 45 5.02 -18.67 -13.45
N PHE A 46 4.07 -19.46 -12.93
CA PHE A 46 3.12 -19.02 -11.91
C PHE A 46 3.83 -18.54 -10.64
N ASN A 47 4.79 -19.32 -10.12
CA ASN A 47 5.55 -18.94 -8.91
C ASN A 47 6.36 -17.65 -9.12
N ASN A 48 6.96 -17.47 -10.30
CA ASN A 48 7.71 -16.26 -10.62
C ASN A 48 6.81 -15.02 -10.71
N ALA A 49 5.62 -15.18 -11.30
CA ALA A 49 4.63 -14.11 -11.38
C ALA A 49 4.10 -13.72 -9.99
N ASP A 50 3.77 -14.71 -9.15
CA ASP A 50 3.31 -14.49 -7.77
C ASP A 50 4.38 -13.77 -6.92
N ALA A 51 5.64 -14.21 -7.01
CA ALA A 51 6.75 -13.54 -6.33
C ALA A 51 6.97 -12.08 -6.78
N THR A 52 6.74 -11.79 -8.08
CA THR A 52 6.82 -10.43 -8.62
C THR A 52 5.67 -9.57 -8.10
N GLN A 53 4.46 -10.13 -8.04
CA GLN A 53 3.28 -9.45 -7.51
C GLN A 53 3.46 -9.08 -6.02
N GLU A 54 3.98 -9.99 -5.20
CA GLU A 54 4.23 -9.72 -3.78
C GLU A 54 5.28 -8.62 -3.56
N LYS A 55 6.35 -8.60 -4.36
CA LYS A 55 7.32 -7.50 -4.34
C LYS A 55 6.69 -6.15 -4.70
N ALA A 56 5.83 -6.12 -5.72
CA ALA A 56 5.14 -4.90 -6.13
C ALA A 56 4.18 -4.39 -5.03
N LYS A 57 3.46 -5.29 -4.35
CA LYS A 57 2.61 -4.93 -3.20
C LYS A 57 3.43 -4.34 -2.05
N ALA A 58 4.56 -4.96 -1.71
CA ALA A 58 5.46 -4.46 -0.67
C ALA A 58 6.00 -3.06 -1.01
N ALA A 59 6.41 -2.82 -2.27
CA ALA A 59 6.86 -1.51 -2.72
C ALA A 59 5.77 -0.44 -2.65
N ALA A 60 4.53 -0.78 -3.02
CA ALA A 60 3.39 0.15 -2.92
C ALA A 60 3.04 0.49 -1.47
N GLN A 61 3.11 -0.49 -0.56
CA GLN A 61 2.93 -0.25 0.87
C GLN A 61 4.03 0.67 1.42
N GLN A 62 5.29 0.42 1.07
CA GLN A 62 6.41 1.25 1.49
C GLN A 62 6.28 2.70 0.98
N SER A 63 5.92 2.88 -0.30
CA SER A 63 5.67 4.22 -0.87
C SER A 63 4.58 4.99 -0.12
N THR A 64 3.53 4.29 0.35
CA THR A 64 2.47 4.89 1.16
C THR A 64 3.00 5.36 2.52
N VAL A 65 3.83 4.54 3.19
CA VAL A 65 4.47 4.90 4.45
C VAL A 65 5.39 6.10 4.28
N ASP A 66 6.23 6.09 3.24
CA ASP A 66 7.17 7.16 2.93
C ASP A 66 6.44 8.48 2.63
N PHE A 67 5.33 8.42 1.89
CA PHE A 67 4.48 9.60 1.64
C PHE A 67 3.90 10.17 2.94
N VAL A 68 3.40 9.33 3.84
CA VAL A 68 2.87 9.78 5.14
C VAL A 68 3.97 10.42 5.98
N ALA A 69 5.17 9.84 5.99
CA ALA A 69 6.33 10.39 6.68
C ALA A 69 6.77 11.74 6.09
N ALA A 70 6.89 11.84 4.76
CA ALA A 70 7.23 13.08 4.05
C ALA A 70 6.19 14.18 4.29
N LYS A 71 4.89 13.83 4.24
CA LYS A 71 3.78 14.75 4.55
C LYS A 71 3.90 15.30 5.97
N LYS A 72 4.24 14.45 6.95
CA LYS A 72 4.43 14.88 8.35
C LYS A 72 5.64 15.82 8.47
N GLY A 73 6.76 15.49 7.83
CA GLY A 73 7.95 16.35 7.78
C GLY A 73 7.64 17.73 7.20
N LEU A 74 6.96 17.78 6.06
CA LEU A 74 6.52 19.01 5.42
C LEU A 74 5.61 19.85 6.34
N ALA A 75 4.64 19.21 7.00
CA ALA A 75 3.75 19.91 7.93
C ALA A 75 4.52 20.54 9.12
N THR A 76 5.54 19.86 9.64
CA THR A 76 6.40 20.39 10.70
C THR A 76 7.21 21.59 10.23
N GLU A 77 7.80 21.54 9.04
CA GLU A 77 8.53 22.67 8.48
C GLU A 77 7.61 23.87 8.22
N ILE A 78 6.44 23.65 7.60
CA ILE A 78 5.44 24.71 7.43
C ILE A 78 5.08 25.35 8.77
N ALA A 79 4.87 24.57 9.84
CA ALA A 79 4.57 25.12 11.16
C ALA A 79 5.71 26.00 11.71
N LYS A 80 6.98 25.62 11.52
CA LYS A 80 8.13 26.45 11.90
C LYS A 80 8.18 27.76 11.12
N TRP A 81 7.94 27.69 9.81
CA TRP A 81 7.88 28.87 8.95
C TRP A 81 6.76 29.82 9.37
N VAL A 82 5.55 29.29 9.58
CA VAL A 82 4.41 30.05 10.08
C VAL A 82 4.72 30.71 11.42
N SER A 83 5.28 29.96 12.38
CA SER A 83 5.66 30.52 13.69
C SER A 83 6.69 31.63 13.57
N THR A 84 7.66 31.50 12.66
CA THR A 84 8.70 32.52 12.45
C THR A 84 8.10 33.80 11.87
N LEU A 85 7.22 33.65 10.89
CA LEU A 85 6.51 34.77 10.26
C LEU A 85 5.55 35.45 11.25
N GLU A 86 4.82 34.70 12.07
CA GLU A 86 3.98 35.24 13.15
C GLU A 86 4.79 36.03 14.19
N THR A 87 6.03 35.62 14.50
CA THR A 87 6.94 36.36 15.39
C THR A 87 7.40 37.67 14.78
N ASN A 88 7.74 37.69 13.49
CA ASN A 88 8.29 38.87 12.81
C ASN A 88 7.23 39.92 12.45
N TYR A 89 6.06 39.48 11.99
CA TYR A 89 5.00 40.35 11.47
C TYR A 89 3.81 40.51 12.41
N GLY A 90 3.82 39.81 13.55
CA GLY A 90 2.70 39.74 14.48
C GLY A 90 1.61 38.77 14.00
N LYS A 91 0.96 38.08 14.95
CA LYS A 91 -0.07 37.04 14.70
C LYS A 91 -1.30 37.51 13.91
N THR A 92 -1.49 38.82 13.83
CA THR A 92 -2.58 39.49 13.12
C THR A 92 -2.08 40.40 11.99
N GLY A 93 -0.79 40.34 11.65
CA GLY A 93 -0.20 41.21 10.63
C GLY A 93 -0.75 40.91 9.25
N GLU A 94 -1.21 41.93 8.53
CA GLU A 94 -1.72 41.80 7.15
C GLU A 94 -0.67 41.21 6.20
N LYS A 95 0.62 41.45 6.48
CA LYS A 95 1.76 40.89 5.73
C LYS A 95 1.84 39.35 5.78
N LEU A 96 1.18 38.68 6.72
CA LEU A 96 1.09 37.21 6.74
C LEU A 96 0.30 36.68 5.52
N GLY A 97 -0.66 37.48 5.02
CA GLY A 97 -1.45 37.13 3.84
C GLY A 97 -0.61 36.97 2.57
N GLU A 98 0.51 37.68 2.45
CA GLU A 98 1.45 37.57 1.32
C GLU A 98 2.11 36.17 1.25
N PHE A 99 2.21 35.47 2.39
CA PHE A 99 2.75 34.12 2.50
C PHE A 99 1.66 33.03 2.50
N GLY A 100 0.40 33.39 2.21
CA GLY A 100 -0.74 32.48 2.28
C GLY A 100 -1.14 32.06 3.70
N ILE A 101 -0.64 32.77 4.72
CA ILE A 101 -0.95 32.51 6.12
C ILE A 101 -2.13 33.40 6.52
N ALA A 102 -3.26 32.78 6.86
CA ALA A 102 -4.42 33.52 7.34
C ALA A 102 -4.10 34.20 8.69
N PRO A 103 -4.27 35.53 8.81
CA PRO A 103 -4.11 36.22 10.09
C PRO A 103 -5.06 35.63 11.14
N ARG A 104 -4.58 35.47 12.38
CA ARG A 104 -5.45 34.97 13.46
C ARG A 104 -6.45 36.05 13.82
N MET A 105 -7.74 35.82 13.58
CA MET A 105 -8.76 36.70 14.14
C MET A 105 -8.70 36.63 15.68
N LEU A 106 -8.56 37.79 16.32
CA LEU A 106 -8.81 37.94 17.76
C LEU A 106 -10.29 37.64 18.01
N ARG A 107 -10.64 36.38 18.25
CA ARG A 107 -11.96 36.04 18.77
C ARG A 107 -11.96 36.44 20.24
N PRO A 108 -12.86 37.34 20.69
CA PRO A 108 -13.03 37.57 22.12
C PRO A 108 -13.38 36.24 22.78
N HIS A 109 -12.67 35.91 23.86
CA HIS A 109 -12.91 34.70 24.63
C HIS A 109 -14.39 34.69 25.01
N LYS A 110 -15.16 33.70 24.54
CA LYS A 110 -16.52 33.50 25.05
C LYS A 110 -16.35 33.31 26.56
N GLY A 111 -16.86 34.27 27.34
CA GLY A 111 -16.83 34.23 28.80
C GLY A 111 -17.57 32.99 29.33
N PRO A 112 -17.52 32.75 30.64
CA PRO A 112 -18.17 31.60 31.26
C PRO A 112 -19.63 31.51 30.80
N ARG A 113 -20.06 30.34 30.31
CA ARG A 113 -21.47 30.10 30.00
C ARG A 113 -22.26 30.19 31.31
N VAL A 114 -22.95 31.30 31.52
CA VAL A 114 -23.96 31.41 32.58
C VAL A 114 -25.10 30.47 32.18
N LYS A 115 -25.30 29.40 32.96
CA LYS A 115 -26.50 28.56 32.83
C LYS A 115 -27.68 29.39 33.33
N LYS A 116 -28.68 29.62 32.47
CA LYS A 116 -30.01 30.07 32.87
C LYS A 116 -30.78 28.90 33.45
#